data_AF-A0A966HBS0-F1
#
_entry.id   AF-A0A966HBS0-F1
#
_cell.length_a   1.000
_cell.length_b   1.000
_cell.length_c   1.000
_cell.angle_alpha   90.00
_cell.angle_beta   90.00
_cell.angle_gamma   90.00
#
_symmetry.space_group_name_H-M   'P 1'
#
loop_
_entity.id
_entity.type
_entity.pdbx_description
1 polymer ?
#
loop_
_entity_poly.entity_id
_entity_poly.type
_entity_poly.pdbx_seq_one_letter_code
_entity_poly.pdbx_strand_id
1 'polypeptide(L)'
;MSERHNRLTSPEGFLVDAYSLMDDEKDEILKQAGIKANFRGIKIIKTTNGSGLANIARTLEAEQFKEAFDNSPEDMVDLYGEHEKASHFYMALTTTQSGGIKSAKAIGVLRAIEGGIGDSITSRTIPGDAILDEESFDLSKVFEGKTISPEKDKVWDIGTVAIDKEYRKSSGNGKKKAGLAGLSLYRALYWDMAREQVDFMTAMADYRLLKRLDGLGVPMKRFSGVKPEFGYKGSERTSAVIGYVPDFRREVLDHSVEQRELASMAVFLVLLVGAVRRPEVYST
;
A
#
# COMPACT_ATOMS: atom_id res chain seq x y z
N MET A 1 -30.96 -21.98 -1.90
CA MET A 1 -31.09 -20.98 -2.97
C MET A 1 -31.02 -19.61 -2.32
N SER A 2 -29.80 -19.06 -2.22
CA SER A 2 -29.53 -17.80 -1.51
C SER A 2 -29.76 -16.61 -2.45
N GLU A 3 -30.40 -15.58 -1.93
CA GLU A 3 -30.88 -14.39 -2.63
C GLU A 3 -29.73 -13.66 -3.36
N ARG A 4 -29.71 -13.75 -4.69
CA ARG A 4 -28.93 -12.86 -5.56
C ARG A 4 -29.59 -11.48 -5.52
N HIS A 5 -29.26 -10.68 -4.52
CA HIS A 5 -29.67 -9.27 -4.47
C HIS A 5 -29.19 -8.53 -5.73
N ASN A 6 -30.08 -7.69 -6.24
CA ASN A 6 -29.97 -6.88 -7.46
C ASN A 6 -28.58 -6.27 -7.64
N ARG A 7 -27.84 -6.85 -8.57
CA ARG A 7 -26.52 -6.41 -9.00
C ARG A 7 -26.71 -5.33 -10.08
N LEU A 8 -26.66 -4.06 -9.67
CA LEU A 8 -26.76 -2.91 -10.58
C LEU A 8 -25.64 -2.98 -11.62
N THR A 9 -26.03 -3.26 -12.87
CA THR A 9 -25.13 -3.24 -14.02
C THR A 9 -24.85 -1.80 -14.41
N SER A 10 -23.58 -1.42 -14.55
CA SER A 10 -23.19 -0.16 -15.21
C SER A 10 -23.62 -0.19 -16.68
N PRO A 11 -23.63 0.96 -17.39
CA PRO A 11 -23.87 1.01 -18.84
C PRO A 11 -22.93 0.12 -19.66
N GLU A 12 -21.80 -0.28 -19.07
CA GLU A 12 -20.79 -1.18 -19.65
C GLU A 12 -21.04 -2.66 -19.32
N GLY A 13 -22.08 -2.99 -18.55
CA GLY A 13 -22.46 -4.36 -18.18
C GLY A 13 -21.72 -4.95 -16.97
N PHE A 14 -20.91 -4.15 -16.25
CA PHE A 14 -20.22 -4.61 -15.05
C PHE A 14 -21.05 -4.39 -13.78
N LEU A 15 -20.87 -5.27 -12.80
CA LEU A 15 -21.39 -5.10 -11.45
C LEU A 15 -20.79 -3.83 -10.85
N VAL A 16 -21.59 -2.82 -10.53
CA VAL A 16 -21.06 -1.66 -9.81
C VAL A 16 -20.75 -2.09 -8.37
N ASP A 17 -19.56 -1.76 -7.88
CA ASP A 17 -19.12 -1.94 -6.50
C ASP A 17 -19.11 -3.39 -5.98
N ALA A 18 -18.63 -4.33 -6.80
CA ALA A 18 -18.45 -5.72 -6.38
C ALA A 18 -17.16 -5.93 -5.56
N TYR A 19 -17.31 -6.53 -4.37
CA TYR A 19 -16.21 -6.94 -3.47
C TYR A 19 -16.01 -8.46 -3.42
N SER A 20 -16.77 -9.23 -4.21
CA SER A 20 -16.69 -10.68 -4.27
C SER A 20 -16.87 -11.16 -5.71
N LEU A 21 -15.77 -11.12 -6.45
CA LEU A 21 -15.64 -11.70 -7.78
C LEU A 21 -14.96 -13.06 -7.73
N MET A 22 -15.46 -14.00 -8.53
CA MET A 22 -14.81 -15.27 -8.80
C MET A 22 -13.61 -15.06 -9.74
N ASP A 23 -12.68 -16.03 -9.77
CA ASP A 23 -11.45 -15.91 -10.59
C ASP A 23 -11.74 -15.82 -12.10
N ASP A 24 -12.75 -16.53 -12.60
CA ASP A 24 -13.20 -16.45 -13.98
C ASP A 24 -13.84 -15.09 -14.33
N GLU A 25 -14.57 -14.48 -13.39
CA GLU A 25 -15.08 -13.11 -13.54
C GLU A 25 -13.92 -12.09 -13.61
N LYS A 26 -12.89 -12.23 -12.75
CA LYS A 26 -11.69 -11.37 -12.78
C LYS A 26 -10.96 -11.49 -14.12
N ASP A 27 -10.79 -12.71 -14.63
CA ASP A 27 -10.12 -12.99 -15.90
C ASP A 27 -10.87 -12.39 -17.10
N GLU A 28 -12.20 -12.52 -17.13
CA GLU A 28 -13.01 -11.94 -18.21
C GLU A 28 -12.98 -10.41 -18.18
N ILE A 29 -13.03 -9.78 -16.99
CA ILE A 29 -12.87 -8.33 -16.86
C ILE A 29 -11.49 -7.87 -17.40
N LEU A 30 -10.40 -8.55 -17.02
CA LEU A 30 -9.05 -8.20 -17.52
C LEU A 30 -8.96 -8.29 -19.05
N LYS A 31 -9.60 -9.32 -19.62
CA LYS A 31 -9.67 -9.53 -21.07
C LYS A 31 -10.49 -8.44 -21.77
N GLN A 32 -11.66 -8.09 -21.24
CA GLN A 32 -12.51 -7.01 -21.76
C GLN A 32 -11.82 -5.65 -21.69
N ALA A 33 -11.03 -5.40 -20.63
CA ALA A 33 -10.17 -4.23 -20.51
C ALA A 33 -8.95 -4.23 -21.47
N GLY A 34 -8.83 -5.24 -22.34
CA GLY A 34 -7.74 -5.33 -23.32
C GLY A 34 -6.37 -5.59 -22.70
N ILE A 35 -6.30 -6.06 -21.45
CA ILE A 35 -5.04 -6.30 -20.75
C ILE A 35 -4.38 -7.56 -21.31
N LYS A 36 -3.46 -7.35 -22.25
CA LYS A 36 -2.66 -8.44 -22.85
C LYS A 36 -1.61 -8.96 -21.87
N ALA A 37 -1.50 -10.28 -21.74
CA ALA A 37 -0.50 -10.99 -20.92
C ALA A 37 0.93 -11.01 -21.51
N ASN A 38 1.29 -9.98 -22.28
CA ASN A 38 2.56 -9.89 -23.02
C ASN A 38 3.57 -8.97 -22.31
N PHE A 39 3.72 -9.15 -21.00
CA PHE A 39 4.70 -8.40 -20.22
C PHE A 39 5.51 -9.33 -19.31
N ARG A 40 6.77 -8.95 -19.06
CA ARG A 40 7.65 -9.60 -18.09
C ARG A 40 7.66 -8.76 -16.81
N GLY A 41 7.67 -9.43 -15.66
CA GLY A 41 7.70 -8.77 -14.35
C GLY A 41 6.31 -8.35 -13.86
N ILE A 42 6.26 -7.20 -13.17
CA ILE A 42 5.05 -6.60 -12.61
C ILE A 42 4.66 -5.39 -13.47
N LYS A 43 3.39 -5.30 -13.84
CA LYS A 43 2.79 -4.13 -14.49
C LYS A 43 1.84 -3.47 -13.50
N ILE A 44 1.93 -2.16 -13.34
CA ILE A 44 0.93 -1.39 -12.56
C ILE A 44 -0.07 -0.76 -13.52
N ILE A 45 -1.35 -0.84 -13.19
CA ILE A 45 -2.42 -0.08 -13.84
C ILE A 45 -3.12 0.78 -12.79
N LYS A 46 -3.45 2.03 -13.13
CA LYS A 46 -4.31 2.89 -12.33
C LYS A 46 -5.74 2.78 -12.88
N THR A 47 -6.73 2.65 -11.99
CA THR A 47 -8.14 2.73 -12.32
C THR A 47 -8.88 3.56 -11.28
N THR A 48 -9.99 4.16 -11.70
CA THR A 48 -10.94 4.87 -10.83
C THR A 48 -12.17 4.00 -10.59
N ASN A 49 -13.05 4.45 -9.70
CA ASN A 49 -14.39 3.91 -9.57
C ASN A 49 -15.16 3.91 -10.93
N GLY A 50 -16.11 3.00 -11.06
CA GLY A 50 -16.98 2.83 -12.22
C GLY A 50 -16.49 1.80 -13.25
N SER A 51 -15.25 1.34 -13.15
CA SER A 51 -14.70 0.33 -14.08
C SER A 51 -14.79 -1.09 -13.50
N GLY A 52 -14.89 -2.10 -14.38
CA GLY A 52 -14.75 -3.50 -13.96
C GLY A 52 -13.41 -3.77 -13.25
N LEU A 53 -12.34 -3.07 -13.62
CA LEU A 53 -11.03 -3.19 -12.97
C LEU A 53 -11.05 -2.73 -11.51
N ALA A 54 -11.88 -1.74 -11.16
CA ALA A 54 -12.07 -1.33 -9.77
C ALA A 54 -12.72 -2.43 -8.93
N ASN A 55 -13.59 -3.26 -9.50
CA ASN A 55 -14.16 -4.41 -8.80
C ASN A 55 -13.12 -5.50 -8.52
N ILE A 56 -12.19 -5.74 -9.45
CA ILE A 56 -11.06 -6.63 -9.19
C ILE A 56 -10.23 -6.10 -8.02
N ALA A 57 -9.96 -4.80 -8.02
CA ALA A 57 -9.22 -4.12 -6.96
C ALA A 57 -9.91 -4.27 -5.59
N ARG A 58 -11.22 -3.98 -5.50
CA ARG A 58 -12.03 -4.15 -4.28
C ARG A 58 -12.10 -5.59 -3.80
N THR A 59 -12.25 -6.54 -4.73
CA THR A 59 -12.29 -7.96 -4.38
C THR A 59 -10.96 -8.41 -3.79
N LEU A 60 -9.84 -8.07 -4.44
CA LEU A 60 -8.51 -8.39 -3.90
C LEU A 60 -8.29 -7.74 -2.54
N GLU A 61 -8.71 -6.49 -2.37
CA GLU A 61 -8.63 -5.79 -1.10
C GLU A 61 -9.40 -6.53 0.01
N ALA A 62 -10.68 -6.82 -0.20
CA ALA A 62 -11.52 -7.52 0.76
C ALA A 62 -10.99 -8.92 1.10
N GLU A 63 -10.54 -9.70 0.11
CA GLU A 63 -9.94 -11.02 0.34
C GLU A 63 -8.73 -10.93 1.27
N GLN A 64 -7.82 -10.00 1.03
CA GLN A 64 -6.59 -9.88 1.83
C GLN A 64 -6.85 -9.27 3.22
N PHE A 65 -7.80 -8.35 3.34
CA PHE A 65 -8.17 -7.75 4.62
C PHE A 65 -8.97 -8.72 5.49
N LYS A 66 -9.84 -9.55 4.91
CA LYS A 66 -10.50 -10.64 5.63
C LYS A 66 -9.48 -11.63 6.20
N GLU A 67 -8.51 -12.06 5.40
CA GLU A 67 -7.46 -12.98 5.85
C GLU A 67 -6.56 -12.36 6.94
N ALA A 68 -6.26 -11.06 6.85
CA ALA A 68 -5.29 -10.41 7.73
C ALA A 68 -5.89 -9.85 9.03
N PHE A 69 -7.13 -9.35 8.99
CA PHE A 69 -7.75 -8.56 10.05
C PHE A 69 -9.18 -9.00 10.40
N ASP A 70 -9.70 -10.05 9.73
CA ASP A 70 -11.08 -10.54 9.84
C ASP A 70 -12.16 -9.57 9.33
N ASN A 71 -11.78 -8.52 8.59
CA ASN A 71 -12.71 -7.57 7.98
C ASN A 71 -13.50 -8.20 6.84
N SER A 72 -14.82 -8.23 6.95
CA SER A 72 -15.74 -8.66 5.89
C SER A 72 -15.79 -7.67 4.72
N PRO A 73 -16.28 -8.08 3.53
CA PRO A 73 -16.59 -7.14 2.46
C PRO A 73 -17.50 -5.98 2.91
N GLU A 74 -18.45 -6.24 3.81
CA GLU A 74 -19.34 -5.24 4.38
C GLU A 74 -18.56 -4.22 5.22
N ASP A 75 -17.60 -4.66 6.04
CA ASP A 75 -16.72 -3.75 6.79
C ASP A 75 -15.91 -2.83 5.86
N MET A 76 -15.54 -3.33 4.67
CA MET A 76 -14.81 -2.55 3.66
C MET A 76 -15.73 -1.51 3.00
N VAL A 77 -16.99 -1.86 2.74
CA VAL A 77 -18.01 -0.92 2.24
C VAL A 77 -18.29 0.15 3.28
N ASP A 78 -18.46 -0.22 4.56
CA ASP A 78 -18.73 0.73 5.63
C ASP A 78 -17.57 1.72 5.83
N LEU A 79 -16.32 1.26 5.67
CA LEU A 79 -15.15 2.10 5.87
C LEU A 79 -14.83 2.98 4.67
N TYR A 80 -15.00 2.48 3.44
CA TYR A 80 -14.52 3.18 2.23
C TYR A 80 -15.62 3.60 1.28
N GLY A 81 -16.87 3.17 1.47
CA GLY A 81 -18.00 3.40 0.56
C GLY A 81 -18.26 4.86 0.27
N GLU A 82 -18.24 5.73 1.29
CA GLU A 82 -18.40 7.18 1.13
C GLU A 82 -17.28 7.82 0.29
N HIS A 83 -16.12 7.15 0.23
CA HIS A 83 -14.90 7.63 -0.43
C HIS A 83 -14.67 6.99 -1.81
N GLU A 84 -15.56 6.11 -2.27
CA GLU A 84 -15.39 5.38 -3.52
C GLU A 84 -15.26 6.31 -4.74
N LYS A 85 -15.98 7.43 -4.77
CA LYS A 85 -15.86 8.41 -5.87
C LYS A 85 -14.48 9.08 -5.95
N ALA A 86 -13.84 9.28 -4.80
CA ALA A 86 -12.51 9.88 -4.71
C ALA A 86 -11.38 8.82 -4.73
N SER A 87 -11.73 7.54 -4.86
CA SER A 87 -10.77 6.45 -4.79
C SER A 87 -10.09 6.19 -6.14
N HIS A 88 -8.78 6.06 -6.07
CA HIS A 88 -7.90 5.55 -7.11
C HIS A 88 -7.31 4.22 -6.67
N PHE A 89 -7.40 3.23 -7.56
CA PHE A 89 -6.81 1.92 -7.33
C PHE A 89 -5.59 1.75 -8.23
N TYR A 90 -4.46 1.40 -7.62
CA TYR A 90 -3.27 0.95 -8.32
C TYR A 90 -3.24 -0.57 -8.21
N MET A 91 -3.34 -1.26 -9.34
CA MET A 91 -3.38 -2.72 -9.37
C MET A 91 -2.08 -3.26 -9.94
N ALA A 92 -1.45 -4.16 -9.19
CA ALA A 92 -0.27 -4.89 -9.62
C ALA A 92 -0.68 -6.15 -10.36
N LEU A 93 -0.22 -6.28 -11.60
CA LEU A 93 -0.47 -7.41 -12.48
C LEU A 93 0.81 -8.19 -12.72
N THR A 94 0.70 -9.51 -12.83
CA THR A 94 1.73 -10.41 -13.35
C THR A 94 1.18 -11.21 -14.52
N THR A 95 2.08 -11.70 -15.38
CA THR A 95 1.75 -12.75 -16.33
C THR A 95 1.85 -14.11 -15.64
N THR A 96 0.83 -14.95 -15.81
CA THR A 96 0.83 -16.38 -15.45
C THR A 96 0.69 -17.24 -16.71
N GLN A 97 1.01 -18.53 -16.60
CA GLN A 97 0.89 -19.47 -17.70
C GLN A 97 0.31 -20.78 -17.19
N SER A 98 -0.81 -21.21 -17.76
CA SER A 98 -1.47 -22.48 -17.47
C SER A 98 -1.87 -23.15 -18.78
N GLY A 99 -1.57 -24.45 -18.95
CA GLY A 99 -1.89 -25.18 -20.18
C GLY A 99 -1.33 -24.56 -21.47
N GLY A 100 -0.22 -23.83 -21.40
CA GLY A 100 0.37 -23.11 -22.54
C GLY A 100 -0.26 -21.75 -22.86
N ILE A 101 -1.34 -21.38 -22.18
CA ILE A 101 -2.04 -20.10 -22.36
C ILE A 101 -1.50 -19.10 -21.34
N LYS A 102 -1.13 -17.90 -21.80
CA LYS A 102 -0.72 -16.80 -20.93
C LYS A 102 -1.92 -15.93 -20.58
N SER A 103 -2.09 -15.65 -19.29
CA SER A 103 -3.09 -14.72 -18.78
C SER A 103 -2.45 -13.68 -17.86
N ALA A 104 -3.07 -12.50 -17.76
CA ALA A 104 -2.74 -11.54 -16.73
C ALA A 104 -3.46 -11.95 -15.44
N LYS A 105 -2.77 -11.87 -14.31
CA LYS A 105 -3.33 -12.07 -12.97
C LYS A 105 -3.08 -10.83 -12.14
N ALA A 106 -4.11 -10.32 -11.49
CA ALA A 106 -3.98 -9.29 -10.47
C ALA A 106 -3.47 -9.93 -9.16
N ILE A 107 -2.41 -9.36 -8.60
CA ILE A 107 -1.66 -9.93 -7.46
C ILE A 107 -1.51 -8.95 -6.29
N GLY A 108 -2.01 -7.74 -6.46
CA GLY A 108 -2.02 -6.75 -5.40
C GLY A 108 -2.71 -5.47 -5.84
N VAL A 109 -3.11 -4.69 -4.86
CA VAL A 109 -3.85 -3.44 -5.01
C VAL A 109 -3.40 -2.47 -3.92
N LEU A 110 -3.38 -1.20 -4.27
CA LEU A 110 -3.30 -0.08 -3.34
C LEU A 110 -4.45 0.87 -3.63
N ARG A 111 -5.22 1.26 -2.60
CA ARG A 111 -6.22 2.32 -2.70
C ARG A 111 -5.63 3.63 -2.17
N ALA A 112 -5.67 4.67 -2.99
CA ALA A 112 -5.43 6.05 -2.59
C ALA A 112 -6.73 6.84 -2.76
N ILE A 113 -6.99 7.76 -1.85
CA ILE A 113 -8.26 8.50 -1.78
C ILE A 113 -7.89 9.98 -1.80
N GLU A 114 -8.36 10.68 -2.82
CA GLU A 114 -8.18 12.13 -2.91
C GLU A 114 -9.10 12.84 -1.90
N GLY A 115 -8.58 13.84 -1.18
CA GLY A 115 -9.38 14.63 -0.25
C GLY A 115 -8.64 15.83 0.33
N GLY A 116 -9.28 16.49 1.28
CA GLY A 116 -8.62 17.42 2.20
C GLY A 116 -8.19 16.72 3.47
N ILE A 117 -7.31 17.34 4.25
CA ILE A 117 -6.85 16.76 5.52
C ILE A 117 -8.00 16.46 6.49
N GLY A 118 -9.03 17.31 6.54
CA GLY A 118 -10.24 17.14 7.36
C GLY A 118 -11.25 16.13 6.82
N ASP A 119 -11.14 15.75 5.54
CA ASP A 119 -11.96 14.72 4.91
C ASP A 119 -11.24 13.38 4.80
N SER A 120 -9.97 13.31 5.21
CA SER A 120 -9.18 12.10 5.19
C SER A 120 -9.77 11.06 6.15
N ILE A 121 -9.86 9.82 5.70
CA ILE A 121 -10.32 8.69 6.54
C ILE A 121 -9.47 8.62 7.80
N THR A 122 -8.15 8.74 7.65
CA THR A 122 -7.20 8.71 8.76
C THR A 122 -7.57 9.73 9.83
N SER A 123 -7.87 10.99 9.48
CA SER A 123 -8.26 11.98 10.50
C SER A 123 -9.60 11.69 11.18
N ARG A 124 -10.58 11.16 10.42
CA ARG A 124 -11.96 10.99 10.87
C ARG A 124 -12.20 9.70 11.65
N THR A 125 -11.33 8.72 11.52
CA THR A 125 -11.51 7.39 12.13
C THR A 125 -10.55 7.08 13.26
N ILE A 126 -9.72 8.04 13.69
CA ILE A 126 -8.94 7.90 14.93
C ILE A 126 -9.92 7.68 16.10
N PRO A 127 -9.79 6.57 16.86
CA PRO A 127 -10.62 6.35 18.03
C PRO A 127 -10.46 7.49 19.03
N GLY A 128 -11.55 7.98 19.62
CA GLY A 128 -11.50 9.10 20.56
C GLY A 128 -10.59 8.85 21.77
N ASP A 129 -10.51 7.61 22.24
CA ASP A 129 -9.60 7.20 23.32
C ASP A 129 -8.12 7.16 22.88
N ALA A 130 -7.83 7.24 21.58
CA ALA A 130 -6.48 7.38 21.05
C ALA A 130 -6.04 8.85 20.90
N ILE A 131 -6.96 9.81 21.02
CA ILE A 131 -6.65 11.24 21.05
C ILE A 131 -6.19 11.59 22.45
N LEU A 132 -4.93 12.02 22.58
CA LEU A 132 -4.32 12.38 23.86
C LEU A 132 -4.67 13.80 24.29
N ASP A 133 -4.88 14.68 23.31
CA ASP A 133 -5.19 16.08 23.54
C ASP A 133 -5.85 16.64 22.27
N GLU A 134 -7.13 17.04 22.39
CA GLU A 134 -7.90 17.61 21.29
C GLU A 134 -7.35 18.98 20.83
N GLU A 135 -6.69 19.74 21.72
CA GLU A 135 -6.08 21.03 21.37
C GLU A 135 -4.76 20.85 20.60
N SER A 136 -4.05 19.73 20.80
CA SER A 136 -2.84 19.40 20.04
C SER A 136 -3.04 18.37 18.92
N PHE A 137 -4.26 17.86 18.75
CA PHE A 137 -4.75 17.30 17.48
C PHE A 137 -5.04 18.42 16.47
N ASP A 138 -4.04 19.27 16.25
CA ASP A 138 -4.09 20.32 15.26
C ASP A 138 -3.30 19.86 14.05
N LEU A 139 -4.00 19.39 13.03
CA LEU A 139 -3.44 18.93 11.76
C LEU A 139 -2.55 20.00 11.10
N SER A 140 -2.78 21.28 11.40
CA SER A 140 -1.93 22.39 10.94
C SER A 140 -0.58 22.50 11.66
N LYS A 141 -0.33 21.71 12.72
CA LYS A 141 0.92 21.71 13.51
C LYS A 141 1.67 20.38 13.48
N VAL A 142 1.17 19.37 12.76
CA VAL A 142 1.67 17.99 12.84
C VAL A 142 3.07 17.80 12.25
N PHE A 143 3.52 18.64 11.30
CA PHE A 143 4.76 18.38 10.55
C PHE A 143 5.83 19.48 10.73
N GLU A 144 6.71 19.36 11.74
CA GLU A 144 8.01 20.07 11.84
C GLU A 144 8.06 21.53 11.33
N GLY A 145 7.11 22.36 11.75
CA GLY A 145 7.07 23.78 11.37
C GLY A 145 6.52 24.07 9.96
N LYS A 146 6.02 23.05 9.25
CA LYS A 146 5.16 23.21 8.07
C LYS A 146 3.71 23.20 8.53
N THR A 147 3.02 24.31 8.28
CA THR A 147 1.60 24.41 8.54
C THR A 147 0.83 23.82 7.37
N ILE A 148 0.00 22.81 7.66
CA ILE A 148 -0.96 22.31 6.68
C ILE A 148 -2.10 23.31 6.60
N SER A 149 -2.37 23.79 5.39
CA SER A 149 -3.50 24.63 5.03
C SER A 149 -4.58 23.71 4.42
N PRO A 150 -5.64 23.35 5.17
CA PRO A 150 -6.70 22.46 4.67
C PRO A 150 -7.33 22.93 3.36
N GLU A 151 -7.31 24.24 3.10
CA GLU A 151 -7.88 24.88 1.92
C GLU A 151 -6.92 25.02 0.73
N LYS A 152 -5.62 24.79 0.90
CA LYS A 152 -4.61 24.91 -0.18
C LYS A 152 -3.87 23.63 -0.47
N ASP A 153 -3.64 22.82 0.56
CA ASP A 153 -2.78 21.65 0.44
C ASP A 153 -3.59 20.45 -0.05
N LYS A 154 -3.05 19.79 -1.07
CA LYS A 154 -3.65 18.59 -1.63
C LYS A 154 -3.21 17.38 -0.82
N VAL A 155 -4.18 16.66 -0.24
CA VAL A 155 -3.92 15.53 0.65
C VAL A 155 -4.52 14.25 0.09
N TRP A 156 -3.72 13.18 0.04
CA TRP A 156 -4.21 11.86 -0.32
C TRP A 156 -4.14 10.92 0.88
N ASP A 157 -5.23 10.20 1.14
CA ASP A 157 -5.28 9.15 2.15
C ASP A 157 -4.99 7.78 1.51
N ILE A 158 -4.03 7.05 2.07
CA ILE A 158 -3.73 5.68 1.64
C ILE A 158 -4.59 4.73 2.45
N GLY A 159 -5.77 4.43 1.89
CA GLY A 159 -6.75 3.57 2.53
C GLY A 159 -6.25 2.16 2.76
N THR A 160 -5.69 1.51 1.74
CA THR A 160 -5.29 0.10 1.81
C THR A 160 -4.08 -0.24 0.95
N VAL A 161 -3.35 -1.28 1.37
CA VAL A 161 -2.37 -1.99 0.53
C VAL A 161 -2.55 -3.48 0.74
N ALA A 162 -3.08 -4.17 -0.26
CA ALA A 162 -3.36 -5.60 -0.24
C ALA A 162 -2.54 -6.31 -1.32
N ILE A 163 -1.77 -7.33 -0.94
CA ILE A 163 -0.96 -8.13 -1.86
C ILE A 163 -1.29 -9.58 -1.63
N ASP A 164 -1.51 -10.36 -2.69
CA ASP A 164 -1.71 -11.81 -2.61
C ASP A 164 -0.54 -12.45 -1.84
N LYS A 165 -0.84 -13.30 -0.85
CA LYS A 165 0.15 -13.92 0.04
C LYS A 165 1.29 -14.61 -0.69
N GLU A 166 1.03 -15.20 -1.85
CA GLU A 166 2.07 -15.87 -2.65
C GLU A 166 3.14 -14.89 -3.17
N TYR A 167 2.82 -13.60 -3.20
CA TYR A 167 3.67 -12.53 -3.72
C TYR A 167 4.24 -11.62 -2.61
N ARG A 168 3.88 -11.85 -1.34
CA ARG A 168 4.34 -11.07 -0.17
C ARG A 168 5.79 -11.37 0.25
N LYS A 169 6.24 -12.62 0.21
CA LYS A 169 7.55 -13.05 0.75
C LYS A 169 8.44 -13.71 -0.29
N SER A 170 9.75 -13.44 -0.22
CA SER A 170 10.77 -14.15 -1.00
C SER A 170 10.78 -15.60 -0.54
N SER A 171 10.05 -16.47 -1.24
CA SER A 171 10.21 -17.90 -1.06
C SER A 171 11.65 -18.24 -1.43
N GLY A 172 12.38 -18.85 -0.50
CA GLY A 172 13.77 -19.31 -0.69
C GLY A 172 13.98 -20.26 -1.88
N ASN A 173 12.92 -20.61 -2.61
CA ASN A 173 12.93 -21.44 -3.81
C ASN A 173 12.87 -20.61 -5.11
N GLY A 174 13.55 -19.45 -5.17
CA GLY A 174 13.91 -18.81 -6.44
C GLY A 174 12.78 -18.13 -7.23
N LYS A 175 11.60 -17.89 -6.67
CA LYS A 175 10.55 -17.09 -7.34
C LYS A 175 10.85 -15.59 -7.19
N LYS A 176 11.59 -15.05 -8.18
CA LYS A 176 12.12 -13.66 -8.32
C LYS A 176 11.10 -12.49 -8.25
N LYS A 177 9.84 -12.71 -7.86
CA LYS A 177 8.77 -11.69 -7.90
C LYS A 177 8.25 -11.24 -6.53
N ALA A 178 8.71 -11.89 -5.48
CA ALA A 178 8.29 -11.58 -4.13
C ALA A 178 8.71 -10.17 -3.69
N GLY A 179 7.81 -9.43 -3.05
CA GLY A 179 8.06 -8.06 -2.56
C GLY A 179 8.08 -6.99 -3.66
N LEU A 180 8.28 -7.36 -4.93
CA LEU A 180 8.26 -6.41 -6.06
C LEU A 180 6.89 -5.80 -6.29
N ALA A 181 5.80 -6.52 -5.99
CA ALA A 181 4.45 -6.01 -6.15
C ALA A 181 4.22 -4.78 -5.26
N GLY A 182 4.51 -4.89 -3.96
CA GLY A 182 4.37 -3.77 -3.01
C GLY A 182 5.25 -2.59 -3.38
N LEU A 183 6.53 -2.84 -3.68
CA LEU A 183 7.43 -1.77 -4.11
C LEU A 183 6.95 -1.07 -5.39
N SER A 184 6.43 -1.84 -6.36
CA SER A 184 5.90 -1.29 -7.61
C SER A 184 4.63 -0.45 -7.37
N LEU A 185 3.77 -0.88 -6.45
CA LEU A 185 2.58 -0.13 -6.04
C LEU A 185 2.96 1.22 -5.41
N TYR A 186 3.84 1.22 -4.41
CA TYR A 186 4.31 2.47 -3.79
C TYR A 186 5.01 3.38 -4.80
N ARG A 187 5.86 2.82 -5.67
CA ARG A 187 6.52 3.62 -6.72
C ARG A 187 5.52 4.26 -7.67
N ALA A 188 4.50 3.52 -8.10
CA ALA A 188 3.46 4.06 -8.98
C ALA A 188 2.63 5.13 -8.27
N LEU A 189 2.27 4.91 -7.01
CA LEU A 189 1.60 5.89 -6.17
C LEU A 189 2.43 7.17 -6.03
N TYR A 190 3.70 7.08 -5.64
CA TYR A 190 4.57 8.26 -5.49
C TYR A 190 4.77 9.03 -6.78
N TRP A 191 4.94 8.31 -7.89
CA TRP A 191 5.03 8.94 -9.21
C TRP A 191 3.76 9.74 -9.52
N ASP A 192 2.60 9.17 -9.21
CA ASP A 192 1.33 9.82 -9.49
C ASP A 192 1.07 11.00 -8.55
N MET A 193 1.35 10.85 -7.25
CA MET A 193 1.27 11.94 -6.29
C MET A 193 2.17 13.12 -6.67
N ALA A 194 3.40 12.87 -7.11
CA ALA A 194 4.29 13.92 -7.59
C ALA A 194 3.77 14.61 -8.86
N ARG A 195 3.19 13.84 -9.79
CA ARG A 195 2.58 14.37 -11.03
C ARG A 195 1.35 15.22 -10.75
N GLU A 196 0.56 14.81 -9.77
CA GLU A 196 -0.67 15.47 -9.33
C GLU A 196 -0.43 16.58 -8.30
N GLN A 197 0.84 16.86 -7.98
CA GLN A 197 1.27 17.87 -7.00
C GLN A 197 0.58 17.71 -5.64
N VAL A 198 0.53 16.46 -5.16
CA VAL A 198 0.05 16.16 -3.81
C VAL A 198 1.09 16.64 -2.81
N ASP A 199 0.65 17.36 -1.78
CA ASP A 199 1.50 17.92 -0.75
C ASP A 199 1.70 16.93 0.39
N PHE A 200 0.61 16.29 0.83
CA PHE A 200 0.62 15.38 1.98
C PHE A 200 -0.03 14.04 1.68
N MET A 201 0.52 13.01 2.32
CA MET A 201 -0.04 11.67 2.33
C MET A 201 -0.38 11.28 3.76
N THR A 202 -1.59 10.80 4.02
CA THR A 202 -2.02 10.26 5.32
C THR A 202 -2.26 8.75 5.23
N ALA A 203 -2.13 8.04 6.34
CA ALA A 203 -2.52 6.63 6.43
C ALA A 203 -2.77 6.18 7.87
N MET A 204 -3.66 5.21 8.04
CA MET A 204 -3.69 4.32 9.19
C MET A 204 -2.75 3.15 8.95
N ALA A 205 -1.57 3.16 9.58
CA ALA A 205 -0.54 2.18 9.33
C ALA A 205 -0.36 1.22 10.49
N ASP A 206 -0.55 -0.08 10.24
CA ASP A 206 -0.19 -1.11 11.22
C ASP A 206 1.33 -1.13 11.48
N TYR A 207 1.73 -1.64 12.63
CA TYR A 207 3.14 -1.73 13.05
C TYR A 207 4.06 -2.41 12.01
N ARG A 208 3.57 -3.44 11.30
CA ARG A 208 4.35 -4.17 10.30
C ARG A 208 4.54 -3.33 9.05
N LEU A 209 3.53 -2.56 8.65
CA LEU A 209 3.62 -1.61 7.55
C LEU A 209 4.60 -0.49 7.88
N LEU A 210 4.48 0.15 9.05
CA LEU A 210 5.40 1.21 9.49
C LEU A 210 6.85 0.73 9.45
N LYS A 211 7.13 -0.43 10.02
CA LYS A 211 8.48 -1.00 9.99
C LYS A 211 9.02 -1.22 8.57
N ARG A 212 8.15 -1.53 7.59
CA ARG A 212 8.56 -1.65 6.18
C ARG A 212 8.82 -0.29 5.55
N LEU A 213 7.97 0.71 5.83
CA LEU A 213 8.14 2.07 5.34
C LEU A 213 9.43 2.68 5.89
N ASP A 214 9.69 2.50 7.18
CA ASP A 214 10.95 2.90 7.84
C ASP A 214 12.16 2.26 7.17
N GLY A 215 12.11 0.94 6.92
CA GLY A 215 13.19 0.23 6.23
C GLY A 215 13.37 0.61 4.75
N LEU A 216 12.38 1.28 4.15
CA LEU A 216 12.47 1.86 2.82
C LEU A 216 12.88 3.34 2.84
N GLY A 217 13.07 3.93 4.03
CA GLY A 217 13.36 5.36 4.19
C GLY A 217 12.20 6.27 3.81
N VAL A 218 10.96 5.78 3.85
CA VAL A 218 9.78 6.61 3.57
C VAL A 218 9.49 7.47 4.79
N PRO A 219 9.49 8.82 4.66
CA PRO A 219 9.48 9.70 5.83
C PRO A 219 8.08 10.00 6.34
N MET A 220 7.41 8.94 6.82
CA MET A 220 6.14 9.05 7.51
C MET A 220 6.36 9.40 8.98
N LYS A 221 5.59 10.38 9.48
CA LYS A 221 5.61 10.82 10.87
C LYS A 221 4.26 10.53 11.51
N ARG A 222 4.26 10.25 12.81
CA ARG A 222 3.01 10.04 13.55
C ARG A 222 2.27 11.37 13.72
N PHE A 223 0.95 11.31 13.76
CA PHE A 223 0.14 12.48 14.08
C PHE A 223 0.46 12.96 15.51
N SER A 224 0.64 14.27 15.67
CA SER A 224 0.74 14.90 16.98
C SER A 224 -0.60 14.81 17.71
N GLY A 225 -0.57 14.73 19.04
CA GLY A 225 -1.78 14.62 19.86
C GLY A 225 -2.47 13.26 19.79
N VAL A 226 -1.92 12.27 19.09
CA VAL A 226 -2.46 10.90 18.99
C VAL A 226 -1.50 9.93 19.68
N LYS A 227 -2.05 8.88 20.31
CA LYS A 227 -1.26 7.77 20.84
C LYS A 227 -0.31 7.24 19.76
N PRO A 228 0.95 6.92 20.11
CA PRO A 228 1.89 6.36 19.13
C PRO A 228 1.38 5.09 18.47
N GLU A 229 0.64 4.27 19.22
CA GLU A 229 -0.02 3.05 18.72
C GLU A 229 -1.36 2.83 19.45
N PHE A 230 -2.36 2.33 18.73
CA PHE A 230 -3.68 1.98 19.25
C PHE A 230 -4.32 0.84 18.44
N GLY A 231 -5.35 0.21 18.99
CA GLY A 231 -6.13 -0.80 18.28
C GLY A 231 -7.05 -0.17 17.24
N TYR A 232 -7.07 -0.68 16.01
CA TYR A 232 -7.91 -0.16 14.93
C TYR A 232 -8.26 -1.27 13.93
N LYS A 233 -9.57 -1.49 13.72
CA LYS A 233 -10.13 -2.37 12.65
C LYS A 233 -9.38 -3.70 12.49
N GLY A 234 -9.26 -4.46 13.59
CA GLY A 234 -8.63 -5.79 13.63
C GLY A 234 -7.11 -5.78 13.83
N SER A 235 -6.44 -4.63 13.74
CA SER A 235 -5.04 -4.47 14.13
C SER A 235 -4.93 -4.04 15.60
N GLU A 236 -4.07 -4.70 16.38
CA GLU A 236 -3.78 -4.34 17.78
C GLU A 236 -2.85 -3.12 17.90
N ARG A 237 -2.08 -2.82 16.85
CA ARG A 237 -1.01 -1.82 16.86
C ARG A 237 -1.00 -1.04 15.56
N THR A 238 -1.73 0.07 15.54
CA THR A 238 -1.87 1.00 14.41
C THR A 238 -1.43 2.39 14.83
N SER A 239 -0.80 3.13 13.92
CA SER A 239 -0.52 4.56 14.08
C SER A 239 -1.17 5.35 12.95
N ALA A 240 -1.76 6.50 13.29
CA ALA A 240 -2.08 7.53 12.30
C ALA A 240 -0.78 8.22 11.89
N VAL A 241 -0.47 8.23 10.59
CA VAL A 241 0.77 8.81 10.06
C VAL A 241 0.54 9.73 8.88
N ILE A 242 1.39 10.75 8.78
CA ILE A 242 1.42 11.75 7.71
C ILE A 242 2.83 11.89 7.16
N GLY A 243 2.96 12.16 5.88
CA GLY A 243 4.24 12.52 5.27
C GLY A 243 4.07 13.61 4.23
N TYR A 244 5.09 14.47 4.12
CA TYR A 244 5.15 15.51 3.10
C TYR A 244 5.77 14.96 1.82
N VAL A 245 4.92 14.74 0.82
CA VAL A 245 5.25 14.03 -0.43
C VAL A 245 6.44 14.64 -1.17
N PRO A 246 6.60 15.98 -1.28
CA PRO A 246 7.73 16.55 -2.00
C PRO A 246 9.11 16.19 -1.41
N ASP A 247 9.19 15.83 -0.13
CA ASP A 247 10.45 15.41 0.50
C ASP A 247 10.77 13.92 0.26
N PHE A 248 9.78 13.08 -0.09
CA PHE A 248 9.91 11.62 -0.10
C PHE A 248 11.05 11.13 -1.00
N ARG A 249 11.17 11.69 -2.21
CA ARG A 249 12.21 11.25 -3.15
C ARG A 249 13.62 11.47 -2.60
N ARG A 250 13.85 12.62 -1.97
CA ARG A 250 15.16 12.96 -1.40
C ARG A 250 15.46 12.01 -0.24
N GLU A 251 14.55 11.89 0.72
CA GLU A 251 14.77 11.11 1.94
C GLU A 251 14.95 9.61 1.66
N VAL A 252 14.17 9.04 0.73
CA VAL A 252 14.36 7.64 0.30
C VAL A 252 15.72 7.41 -0.37
N LEU A 253 16.20 8.37 -1.16
CA LEU A 253 17.51 8.28 -1.81
C LEU A 253 18.64 8.38 -0.80
N ASP A 254 18.56 9.33 0.11
CA ASP A 254 19.56 9.54 1.17
C ASP A 254 19.64 8.29 2.07
N HIS A 255 18.50 7.76 2.51
CA HIS A 255 18.44 6.50 3.24
C HIS A 255 19.04 5.32 2.47
N SER A 256 18.78 5.24 1.16
CA SER A 256 19.34 4.19 0.30
C SER A 256 20.87 4.30 0.12
N VAL A 257 21.44 5.50 0.25
CA VAL A 257 22.89 5.71 0.26
C VAL A 257 23.46 5.26 1.60
N GLU A 258 22.88 5.72 2.71
CA GLU A 258 23.30 5.34 4.06
C GLU A 258 23.28 3.82 4.26
N GLN A 259 22.22 3.13 3.84
CA GLN A 259 22.13 1.67 3.94
C GLN A 259 23.22 0.95 3.13
N ARG A 260 23.61 1.49 1.97
CA ARG A 260 24.70 0.92 1.15
C ARG A 260 26.07 1.13 1.79
N GLU A 261 26.29 2.28 2.41
CA GLU A 261 27.52 2.55 3.17
C GLU A 261 27.64 1.63 4.38
N LEU A 262 26.57 1.50 5.17
CA LEU A 262 26.51 0.58 6.31
C LEU A 262 26.73 -0.88 5.89
N ALA A 263 26.10 -1.33 4.79
CA ALA A 263 26.33 -2.68 4.26
C ALA A 263 27.78 -2.88 3.81
N SER A 264 28.38 -1.88 3.17
CA SER A 264 29.78 -1.92 2.74
C SER A 264 30.74 -1.97 3.93
N MET A 265 30.46 -1.21 4.99
CA MET A 265 31.21 -1.25 6.25
C MET A 265 31.07 -2.60 6.97
N ALA A 266 29.87 -3.18 7.00
CA ALA A 266 29.63 -4.49 7.59
C ALA A 266 30.43 -5.59 6.86
N VAL A 267 30.45 -5.56 5.53
CA VAL A 267 31.29 -6.48 4.72
C VAL A 267 32.78 -6.26 5.01
N PHE A 268 33.22 -5.01 5.12
CA PHE A 268 34.60 -4.67 5.47
C PHE A 268 35.01 -5.17 6.87
N LEU A 269 34.13 -5.04 7.87
CA LEU A 269 34.32 -5.57 9.22
C LEU A 269 34.38 -7.10 9.24
N VAL A 270 33.53 -7.78 8.47
CA VAL A 270 33.57 -9.25 8.32
C VAL A 270 34.89 -9.70 7.68
N LEU A 271 35.38 -8.97 6.67
CA LEU A 271 36.67 -9.26 6.03
C LEU A 271 37.86 -8.99 6.97
N LEU A 272 37.82 -7.93 7.77
CA LEU A 272 38.84 -7.62 8.78
C LEU A 272 38.89 -8.69 9.89
N VAL A 273 37.73 -9.07 10.45
CA VAL A 273 37.65 -10.10 11.49
C VAL A 273 37.99 -11.49 10.93
N GLY A 274 37.65 -11.76 9.66
CA GLY A 274 38.04 -12.97 8.94
C GLY A 274 39.52 -13.04 8.61
N ALA A 275 40.17 -11.91 8.32
CA ALA A 275 41.62 -11.82 8.06
C ALA A 275 42.48 -11.98 9.34
N VAL A 276 41.94 -11.61 10.51
CA VAL A 276 42.63 -11.75 11.81
C VAL A 276 42.60 -13.20 12.34
N ARG A 277 41.81 -14.10 11.73
CA ARG A 277 41.75 -15.55 12.08
C ARG A 277 42.49 -16.47 11.12
N ARG A 278 43.69 -16.11 10.64
CA ARG A 278 44.67 -17.11 10.19
C ARG A 278 45.62 -17.42 11.34
N PRO A 279 45.45 -18.53 12.09
CA PRO A 279 46.55 -19.04 12.88
C PRO A 279 47.61 -19.59 11.92
N GLU A 280 48.80 -19.00 11.99
CA GLU A 280 50.03 -19.68 11.61
C GLU A 280 50.05 -21.03 12.33
N VAL A 281 50.04 -22.13 11.57
CA VAL A 281 50.56 -23.38 12.10
C VAL A 281 51.76 -23.72 11.23
N TYR A 282 52.91 -23.42 11.82
CA TYR A 282 54.23 -23.84 11.40
C TYR A 282 54.33 -25.35 11.24
N SER A 283 55.21 -25.73 10.31
CA SER A 283 55.75 -27.07 10.06
C SER A 283 56.11 -27.87 11.31
N THR A 284 55.82 -29.17 11.28
CA THR A 284 56.81 -30.27 11.41
C THR A 284 56.23 -31.53 10.77
#